data_AF-A0A0G1YFI7-F1
#
_entry.id   AF-A0A0G1YFI7-F1
#
_cell.length_a   1.000
_cell.length_b   1.000
_cell.length_c   1.000
_cell.angle_alpha   90.00
_cell.angle_beta   90.00
_cell.angle_gamma   90.00
#
_symmetry.space_group_name_H-M   'P 1'
#
loop_
_entity.id
_entity.type
_entity.pdbx_description
1 polymer ?
#
loop_
_entity_poly.entity_id
_entity_poly.type
_entity_poly.pdbx_seq_one_letter_code
_entity_poly.pdbx_strand_id
1 'polypeptide(L)' 'MSPLPFGLAALAVIGIVLLMRPRRFYFVRHGETILNAQHIRQGEEGSLSENGRRQAERVGEVLRPMSIDSIISSTYPRAR' A
#
# COMPACT_ATOMS: atom_id res chain seq x y z
N MET A 1 9.55 -43.67 22.72
CA MET A 1 10.09 -42.35 22.34
C MET A 1 9.05 -41.31 22.72
N SER A 2 9.40 -40.34 23.56
CA SER A 2 8.43 -39.34 24.02
C SER A 2 7.92 -38.51 22.81
N PRO A 3 6.66 -38.05 22.81
CA PRO A 3 6.09 -37.23 21.74
C PRO A 3 6.51 -35.74 21.80
N LEU A 4 7.12 -35.33 22.92
CA LEU A 4 7.63 -33.97 23.18
C LEU A 4 8.53 -33.37 22.08
N PRO A 5 9.56 -34.06 21.54
CA PRO A 5 10.42 -33.49 20.52
C PRO A 5 9.70 -33.27 19.18
N PHE A 6 8.68 -34.08 18.86
CA PHE A 6 7.84 -33.89 17.67
C PHE A 6 6.94 -32.66 17.78
N GLY A 7 6.33 -32.44 18.96
CA GLY A 7 5.51 -31.24 19.21
C GLY A 7 6.30 -29.94 19.14
N LEU A 8 7.51 -29.92 19.72
CA LEU A 8 8.43 -28.78 19.65
C LEU A 8 8.89 -28.49 18.22
N ALA A 9 9.23 -29.53 17.45
CA ALA A 9 9.62 -29.37 16.05
C ALA A 9 8.47 -28.82 15.19
N ALA A 10 7.24 -29.30 15.39
CA ALA A 10 6.06 -28.80 14.68
C ALA A 10 5.77 -27.33 14.99
N LEU A 11 5.86 -26.92 16.25
CA LEU A 11 5.69 -25.51 16.66
C LEU A 11 6.77 -24.60 16.05
N ALA A 12 8.02 -25.06 15.99
CA ALA A 12 9.11 -24.32 15.36
C ALA A 12 8.87 -24.12 13.86
N VAL A 13 8.45 -25.17 13.14
CA VAL A 13 8.13 -25.10 11.70
C VAL A 13 6.96 -24.14 11.45
N ILE A 14 5.88 -24.23 12.25
CA ILE A 14 4.73 -23.31 12.14
C ILE A 14 5.19 -21.86 12.38
N GLY A 15 6.00 -21.63 13.41
CA GLY A 15 6.55 -20.30 13.71
C GLY A 15 7.39 -19.75 12.55
N ILE A 16 8.27 -20.55 11.96
CA ILE A 16 9.08 -20.17 10.80
C ILE A 16 8.18 -19.83 9.61
N VAL A 17 7.18 -20.65 9.29
CA VAL A 17 6.24 -20.40 8.17
C VAL A 17 5.46 -19.10 8.37
N LEU A 18 5.02 -18.82 9.60
CA LEU A 18 4.31 -17.59 9.92
C LEU A 18 5.21 -16.35 9.82
N LEU A 19 6.45 -16.44 10.30
CA LEU A 19 7.44 -15.36 10.22
C LEU A 19 7.92 -15.09 8.78
N MET A 20 7.96 -16.12 7.94
CA MET A 20 8.38 -16.03 6.53
C MET A 20 7.27 -15.61 5.58
N ARG A 21 6.04 -15.33 6.06
CA ARG A 21 4.96 -14.88 5.19
C ARG A 21 5.31 -13.54 4.54
N PRO A 22 5.34 -13.45 3.19
CA PRO A 22 5.69 -12.21 2.52
C PRO A 22 4.63 -11.15 2.74
N ARG A 23 5.08 -9.91 2.95
CA ARG A 23 4.24 -8.72 2.97
C ARG A 23 4.20 -8.12 1.55
N ARG A 24 3.02 -7.73 1.08
CA ARG A 24 2.86 -7.03 -0.19
C ARG A 24 2.67 -5.55 0.07
N PHE A 25 3.45 -4.73 -0.61
CA PHE A 25 3.37 -3.28 -0.54
C PHE A 25 3.05 -2.74 -1.93
N TYR A 26 2.08 -1.83 -1.99
CA TYR A 26 1.67 -1.16 -3.21
C TYR A 26 2.08 0.31 -3.11
N PHE A 27 2.94 0.74 -4.03
CA PHE A 27 3.38 2.13 -4.11
C PHE A 27 2.57 2.84 -5.19
N VAL A 28 1.77 3.81 -4.75
CA VAL A 28 0.93 4.62 -5.63
C VAL A 28 1.39 6.07 -5.54
N ARG A 29 1.77 6.66 -6.67
CA ARG A 29 1.97 8.10 -6.77
C ARG A 29 0.60 8.77 -6.81
N HIS A 30 0.46 9.93 -6.16
CA HIS A 30 -0.74 10.75 -6.28
C HIS A 30 -1.07 11.05 -7.76
N GLY A 31 -2.35 11.30 -8.04
CA GLY A 31 -2.80 11.71 -9.37
C GLY A 31 -2.22 13.06 -9.79
N GLU A 32 -2.40 13.42 -11.06
CA GLU A 32 -2.03 14.72 -11.60
C GLU A 32 -2.61 15.88 -10.76
N THR A 33 -1.77 16.86 -10.44
CA THR A 33 -2.20 18.10 -9.78
C THR A 33 -2.38 19.22 -10.80
N ILE A 34 -3.12 20.28 -10.43
CA ILE A 34 -3.25 21.48 -11.27
C ILE A 34 -1.86 22.05 -11.62
N LEU A 35 -0.93 22.04 -10.65
CA LEU A 35 0.45 22.52 -10.83
C LEU A 35 1.29 21.57 -11.72
N ASN A 36 1.07 20.26 -11.63
CA ASN A 36 1.74 19.30 -12.52
C ASN A 36 1.32 19.52 -13.98
N ALA A 37 0.03 19.73 -14.24
CA ALA A 37 -0.48 20.05 -15.57
C ALA A 37 0.09 21.37 -16.14
N GLN A 38 0.47 22.29 -15.26
CA GLN A 38 1.12 23.56 -15.63
C GLN A 38 2.65 23.48 -15.67
N HIS A 39 3.24 22.29 -15.45
CA HIS A 39 4.68 22.07 -15.36
C HIS A 39 5.37 22.92 -14.28
N ILE A 40 4.65 23.26 -13.20
CA ILE A 40 5.18 24.00 -12.05
C ILE A 40 5.73 23.01 -11.02
N ARG A 41 6.94 23.29 -10.53
CA ARG A 41 7.53 22.57 -9.41
C ARG A 41 6.74 22.88 -8.14
N GLN A 42 6.19 21.84 -7.53
CA GLN A 42 5.24 21.93 -6.43
C GLN A 42 5.90 21.61 -5.07
N GLY A 43 5.57 22.41 -4.05
CA GLY A 43 5.89 22.18 -2.65
C GLY A 43 4.83 21.32 -1.94
N GLU A 44 4.34 21.77 -0.78
CA GLU A 44 3.31 21.05 -0.01
C GLU A 44 1.91 21.31 -0.55
N GLU A 45 1.69 22.51 -1.09
CA GLU A 45 0.45 23.02 -1.67
C GLU A 45 0.03 22.28 -2.94
N GLY A 46 -1.23 22.43 -3.33
CA GLY A 46 -1.76 22.02 -4.64
C GLY A 46 -2.58 20.72 -4.61
N SER A 47 -3.81 20.83 -5.13
CA SER A 47 -4.80 19.76 -5.21
C SER A 47 -4.71 18.99 -6.53
N LEU A 48 -5.36 17.83 -6.57
CA LEU A 48 -5.57 17.07 -7.80
C LEU A 48 -6.30 17.94 -8.85
N SER A 49 -5.90 17.80 -10.11
CA SER A 49 -6.70 18.24 -11.24
C SER A 49 -7.91 17.31 -11.40
N GLU A 50 -8.87 17.69 -12.26
CA GLU A 50 -9.98 16.80 -12.61
C GLU A 50 -9.47 15.48 -13.22
N ASN A 51 -8.38 15.52 -13.98
CA ASN A 51 -7.73 14.32 -14.49
C ASN A 51 -7.10 13.49 -13.37
N GLY A 52 -6.45 14.13 -12.40
CA GLY A 52 -5.89 13.47 -11.23
C GLY A 52 -6.94 12.75 -10.37
N ARG A 53 -8.14 13.32 -10.26
CA ARG A 53 -9.27 12.67 -9.56
C ARG A 53 -9.70 11.39 -10.27
N ARG A 54 -9.90 11.45 -11.59
CA ARG A 54 -10.22 10.25 -12.40
C ARG A 54 -9.12 9.19 -12.33
N GLN A 55 -7.86 9.60 -12.29
CA GLN A 55 -6.73 8.67 -12.09
C GLN A 55 -6.82 7.97 -10.73
N ALA A 56 -7.10 8.72 -9.65
CA ALA A 56 -7.26 8.16 -8.32
C ALA A 56 -8.44 7.17 -8.25
N GLU A 57 -9.58 7.51 -8.83
CA GLU A 57 -10.74 6.62 -8.95
C GLU A 57 -10.39 5.33 -9.70
N ARG A 58 -9.68 5.45 -10.83
CA ARG A 58 -9.27 4.29 -11.61
C ARG A 58 -8.33 3.36 -10.83
N VAL A 59 -7.39 3.92 -10.07
CA VAL A 59 -6.53 3.14 -9.18
C VAL A 59 -7.35 2.44 -8.10
N GLY A 60 -8.34 3.14 -7.52
CA GLY A 60 -9.27 2.55 -6.56
C GLY A 60 -9.97 1.30 -7.11
N GLU A 61 -10.49 1.37 -8.34
CA GLU A 61 -11.12 0.21 -8.98
C GLU A 61 -10.13 -0.95 -9.24
N VAL A 62 -8.89 -0.64 -9.60
CA VAL A 62 -7.84 -1.67 -9.79
C VAL A 62 -7.43 -2.33 -8.48
N LEU A 63 -7.36 -1.56 -7.39
CA LEU A 63 -6.97 -2.05 -6.06
C LEU A 63 -8.11 -2.73 -5.32
N ARG A 64 -9.36 -2.51 -5.72
CA ARG A 64 -10.57 -3.06 -5.08
C ARG A 64 -10.54 -4.58 -4.78
N PRO A 65 -10.06 -5.47 -5.68
CA PRO A 65 -9.97 -6.90 -5.38
C PRO A 65 -8.77 -7.28 -4.49
N MET A 66 -7.86 -6.35 -4.19
CA MET A 66 -6.69 -6.61 -3.37
C MET A 66 -7.03 -6.46 -1.89
N SER A 67 -6.63 -7.43 -1.07
CA SER A 67 -6.77 -7.31 0.39
C SER A 67 -5.75 -6.31 0.92
N ILE A 68 -6.21 -5.08 1.18
CA ILE A 68 -5.38 -3.99 1.73
C ILE A 68 -5.73 -3.82 3.20
N ASP A 69 -4.81 -4.21 4.09
CA ASP A 69 -4.99 -4.12 5.53
C ASP A 69 -4.79 -2.69 6.07
N SER A 70 -4.02 -1.87 5.36
CA SER A 70 -3.67 -0.51 5.80
C SER A 70 -3.27 0.37 4.63
N ILE A 71 -3.61 1.66 4.72
CA ILE A 71 -3.23 2.70 3.76
C ILE A 71 -2.46 3.77 4.52
N ILE A 72 -1.32 4.18 3.96
CA ILE A 72 -0.48 5.26 4.50
C ILE A 72 -0.27 6.26 3.38
N SER A 73 -0.47 7.55 3.68
CA SER A 73 -0.20 8.64 2.74
C SER A 73 0.46 9.82 3.45
N SER A 74 1.02 10.74 2.67
CA SER A 74 1.53 11.99 3.23
C SER A 74 0.38 12.89 3.68
N THR A 75 0.70 13.92 4.47
CA THR A 75 -0.29 14.91 4.91
C THR A 75 -0.71 15.89 3.80
N TYR A 76 -0.12 15.79 2.61
CA TYR A 76 -0.37 16.73 1.51
C TYR A 76 -1.75 16.50 0.87
N PRO A 77 -2.49 17.58 0.52
CA PRO A 77 -3.85 17.47 -0.01
C PRO A 77 -4.00 16.57 -1.23
N ARG A 78 -2.96 16.46 -2.07
CA ARG A 78 -2.95 15.59 -3.26
C ARG A 78 -2.85 14.09 -2.97
N ALA A 79 -2.43 13.70 -1.77
CA ALA A 79 -2.23 12.31 -1.37
C ALA A 79 -3.22 11.83 -0.29
N ARG A 80 -4.07 12.72 0.23
CA ARG A 80 -5.21 12.36 1.07
C ARG A 80 -6.38 11.93 0.22
#